data_AF-A0A7J3BAU6-F1
#
_entry.id   AF-A0A7J3BAU6-F1
#
_cell.length_a   1.000
_cell.length_b   1.000
_cell.length_c   1.000
_cell.angle_alpha   90.00
_cell.angle_beta   90.00
_cell.angle_gamma   90.00
#
_symmetry.space_group_name_H-M   'P 1'
#
loop_
_entity.id
_entity.type
_entity.pdbx_description
1 polymer ?
#
loop_
_entity_poly.entity_id
_entity_poly.type
_entity_poly.pdbx_seq_one_letter_code
_entity_poly.pdbx_strand_id
1 'polypeptide(L)'
;MFDILKKKLSAFVNSITGTEKVKEEEKKEKKVEVPQETKVKVEEKPETGKEGKKEVRLGVVSTVKSLFLKEVEIREEDVKELLDNLELELLESDVSLEVSQEIIEKLRNELVGAKIEKEKLNETIKEKIKKTLVEVMERKRLDIVEYVKLHEKPVKILFLGINGAGKTTTIAKIAKMLMDNDMRVVFAASDTFRAAAIEQIEVHANRLGVKVIKKDYGSDPTSVAYDAVNYARAHGTDAILIDTAGRQETNINLINELKKMDRVIKPDLKVYVGESITGNALIEQVASFNREIGIDGVILTKLDCDAKGGTILSVAKTTGVPVLYVGTGQDYEDIELFDAKKIAERIVG
;
A
#
# COMPACT_ATOMS: atom_id res chain seq x y z
N MET A 1 -8.76 -5.27 -3.20
CA MET A 1 -7.56 -4.85 -2.44
C MET A 1 -7.10 -5.97 -1.53
N PHE A 2 -5.78 -6.19 -1.47
CA PHE A 2 -5.06 -7.10 -0.59
C PHE A 2 -5.34 -8.61 -0.76
N ASP A 3 -6.01 -9.02 -1.84
CA ASP A 3 -6.48 -10.40 -2.01
C ASP A 3 -5.34 -11.44 -1.95
N ILE A 4 -4.16 -11.11 -2.48
CA ILE A 4 -2.99 -12.00 -2.47
C ILE A 4 -2.40 -12.11 -1.06
N LEU A 5 -2.17 -10.98 -0.39
CA LEU A 5 -1.60 -10.97 0.95
C LEU A 5 -2.53 -11.58 2.00
N LYS A 6 -3.85 -11.33 1.90
CA LYS A 6 -4.88 -12.00 2.72
C LYS A 6 -4.79 -13.51 2.60
N LYS A 7 -4.70 -14.01 1.36
CA LYS A 7 -4.63 -15.46 1.09
C LYS A 7 -3.37 -16.08 1.70
N LYS A 8 -2.22 -15.42 1.54
CA LYS A 8 -0.92 -15.86 2.07
C LYS A 8 -0.90 -15.90 3.60
N LEU A 9 -1.32 -14.82 4.25
CA LEU A 9 -1.43 -14.79 5.72
C LEU A 9 -2.45 -15.80 6.25
N SER A 10 -3.58 -15.98 5.56
CA SER A 10 -4.54 -17.02 5.94
C SER A 10 -3.97 -18.43 5.76
N ALA A 11 -3.16 -18.68 4.74
CA ALA A 11 -2.48 -19.97 4.55
C ALA A 11 -1.51 -20.22 5.71
N PHE A 12 -0.65 -19.25 6.03
CA PHE A 12 0.26 -19.30 7.17
C PHE A 12 -0.46 -19.62 8.50
N VAL A 13 -1.56 -18.93 8.81
CA VAL A 13 -2.37 -19.21 10.01
C VAL A 13 -2.88 -20.66 9.98
N ASN A 14 -3.40 -21.12 8.85
CA ASN A 14 -3.94 -22.48 8.72
C ASN A 14 -2.86 -23.56 8.85
N SER A 15 -1.65 -23.31 8.36
CA SER A 15 -0.52 -24.23 8.50
C SER A 15 -0.10 -24.38 9.97
N ILE A 16 -0.13 -23.30 10.77
CA ILE A 16 0.13 -23.38 12.21
C ILE A 16 -1.01 -24.10 12.95
N THR A 17 -2.27 -23.84 12.57
CA THR A 17 -3.42 -24.43 13.27
C THR A 17 -3.78 -25.85 12.83
N GLY A 18 -3.11 -26.39 11.80
CA GLY A 18 -3.38 -27.74 11.27
C GLY A 18 -4.74 -27.86 10.56
N THR A 19 -5.29 -26.75 10.05
CA THR A 19 -6.62 -26.69 9.40
C THR A 19 -6.58 -26.91 7.89
N GLU A 20 -5.42 -27.23 7.31
CA GLU A 20 -5.32 -27.58 5.89
C GLU A 20 -6.07 -28.91 5.59
N LYS A 21 -7.30 -28.78 5.07
CA LYS A 21 -7.86 -29.82 4.21
C LYS A 21 -7.11 -29.79 2.89
N VAL A 22 -6.39 -30.87 2.60
CA VAL A 22 -5.86 -31.19 1.26
C VAL A 22 -6.99 -31.00 0.24
N LYS A 23 -6.93 -29.94 -0.55
CA LYS A 23 -7.68 -29.79 -1.80
C LYS A 23 -6.69 -29.75 -2.95
N GLU A 24 -6.02 -30.87 -3.16
CA GLU A 24 -5.50 -31.23 -4.48
C GLU A 24 -6.50 -32.20 -5.11
N GLU A 25 -7.32 -31.70 -6.03
CA GLU A 25 -7.73 -32.37 -7.28
C GLU A 25 -8.87 -31.57 -7.91
N GLU A 26 -8.54 -30.71 -8.87
CA GLU A 26 -9.40 -30.44 -10.02
C GLU A 26 -8.53 -29.86 -11.16
N LYS A 27 -7.53 -30.64 -11.60
CA LYS A 27 -7.02 -30.48 -12.96
C LYS A 27 -8.08 -31.05 -13.89
N LYS A 28 -8.92 -30.16 -14.43
CA LYS A 28 -9.84 -30.44 -15.54
C LYS A 28 -9.07 -31.10 -16.68
N GLU A 29 -9.29 -32.40 -16.87
CA GLU A 29 -9.01 -33.07 -18.13
C GLU A 29 -9.85 -32.42 -19.22
N LYS A 30 -9.21 -31.62 -20.08
CA LYS A 30 -9.76 -31.30 -21.39
C LYS A 30 -9.73 -32.58 -22.22
N LYS A 31 -10.87 -33.25 -22.34
CA LYS A 31 -11.12 -34.21 -23.42
C LYS A 31 -10.99 -33.49 -24.76
N VAL A 32 -9.95 -33.83 -25.51
CA VAL A 32 -9.86 -33.54 -26.95
C VAL A 32 -10.31 -34.83 -27.65
N GLU A 33 -11.50 -34.80 -28.25
CA GLU A 33 -11.96 -35.80 -29.21
C GLU A 33 -11.36 -35.51 -30.58
N VAL A 34 -10.69 -36.49 -31.18
CA VAL A 34 -10.52 -36.64 -32.64
C VAL A 34 -10.49 -38.16 -32.96
N PRO A 35 -11.06 -38.64 -34.08
CA PRO A 35 -11.75 -39.93 -34.21
C PRO A 35 -10.90 -41.20 -34.47
N GLN A 36 -11.58 -42.35 -34.34
CA GLN A 36 -11.25 -43.72 -34.82
C GLN A 36 -10.77 -43.70 -36.29
N GLU A 37 -9.88 -44.55 -36.82
CA GLU A 37 -9.67 -46.01 -36.76
C GLU A 37 -8.15 -46.32 -36.86
N THR A 38 -7.56 -47.46 -36.46
CA THR A 38 -7.53 -48.74 -37.21
C THR A 38 -6.80 -49.81 -36.36
N LYS A 39 -7.18 -51.08 -36.54
CA LYS A 39 -6.68 -52.32 -35.89
C LYS A 39 -5.20 -52.61 -36.13
N VAL A 40 -4.48 -53.17 -35.14
CA VAL A 40 -3.67 -54.43 -35.21
C VAL A 40 -3.45 -55.00 -33.78
N LYS A 41 -3.62 -56.32 -33.63
CA LYS A 41 -3.23 -57.17 -32.48
C LYS A 41 -1.78 -57.64 -32.61
N VAL A 42 -0.97 -57.67 -31.54
CA VAL A 42 0.03 -58.73 -31.24
C VAL A 42 0.21 -58.88 -29.71
N GLU A 43 0.48 -60.11 -29.27
CA GLU A 43 0.51 -60.73 -27.94
C GLU A 43 1.77 -60.49 -27.06
N GLU A 44 1.63 -60.76 -25.74
CA GLU A 44 2.53 -61.45 -24.75
C GLU A 44 4.08 -61.29 -24.83
N LYS A 45 4.93 -61.15 -23.77
CA LYS A 45 4.89 -61.22 -22.29
C LYS A 45 6.31 -60.81 -21.74
N PRO A 46 6.69 -61.03 -20.47
CA PRO A 46 7.11 -60.05 -19.45
C PRO A 46 8.64 -59.84 -19.29
N GLU A 47 9.08 -58.81 -18.54
CA GLU A 47 10.19 -58.95 -17.57
C GLU A 47 10.38 -57.74 -16.64
N THR A 48 10.36 -58.06 -15.35
CA THR A 48 10.99 -57.48 -14.15
C THR A 48 11.96 -56.30 -14.26
N GLY A 49 11.80 -55.30 -13.37
CA GLY A 49 12.89 -54.36 -13.10
C GLY A 49 12.60 -53.18 -12.16
N LYS A 50 12.74 -53.42 -10.85
CA LYS A 50 13.14 -52.47 -9.79
C LYS A 50 12.16 -51.34 -9.40
N GLU A 51 11.46 -51.59 -8.30
CA GLU A 51 10.85 -50.59 -7.41
C GLU A 51 11.89 -49.58 -6.92
N GLY A 52 11.84 -48.36 -7.44
CA GLY A 52 12.41 -47.19 -6.78
C GLY A 52 11.41 -46.66 -5.76
N LYS A 53 11.68 -46.88 -4.47
CA LYS A 53 10.94 -46.23 -3.38
C LYS A 53 11.09 -44.71 -3.52
N LYS A 54 10.03 -44.03 -3.99
CA LYS A 54 9.86 -42.60 -3.75
C LYS A 54 9.37 -42.46 -2.31
N GLU A 55 10.26 -42.05 -1.42
CA GLU A 55 9.89 -41.53 -0.10
C GLU A 55 9.06 -40.27 -0.30
N VAL A 56 7.75 -40.42 -0.08
CA VAL A 56 6.84 -39.30 0.14
C VAL A 56 7.07 -38.83 1.58
N ARG A 57 7.71 -37.67 1.74
CA ARG A 57 7.82 -37.01 3.06
C ARG A 57 6.45 -36.40 3.38
N LEU A 58 5.67 -37.14 4.17
CA LEU A 58 4.43 -36.67 4.79
C LEU A 58 4.72 -35.54 5.79
N GLY A 59 3.79 -34.58 5.84
CA GLY A 59 3.82 -33.40 6.68
C GLY A 59 4.02 -33.70 8.17
N VAL A 60 4.85 -32.87 8.79
CA VAL A 60 5.09 -32.89 10.23
C VAL A 60 3.98 -32.10 10.91
N VAL A 61 2.89 -32.79 11.23
CA VAL A 61 2.18 -32.52 12.48
C VAL A 61 2.14 -33.83 13.24
N SER A 62 2.79 -33.80 14.40
CA SER A 62 2.81 -34.79 15.47
C SER A 62 1.38 -35.11 15.95
N THR A 63 0.65 -35.88 15.14
CA THR A 63 -0.80 -36.07 15.28
C THR A 63 -1.20 -37.01 16.44
N VAL A 64 -0.27 -37.68 17.13
CA VAL A 64 -0.64 -38.76 18.06
C VAL A 64 -0.46 -38.42 19.56
N LYS A 65 0.14 -37.27 19.95
CA LYS A 65 0.25 -36.86 21.37
C LYS A 65 -0.60 -35.65 21.78
N SER A 66 -1.23 -34.96 20.84
CA SER A 66 -1.92 -33.66 21.07
C SER A 66 -3.44 -33.76 21.24
N LEU A 67 -4.02 -34.96 21.27
CA LEU A 67 -5.46 -35.15 21.45
C LEU A 67 -5.94 -34.97 22.90
N PHE A 68 -5.04 -34.94 23.89
CA PHE A 68 -5.37 -34.83 25.32
C PHE A 68 -4.91 -33.52 26.00
N LEU A 69 -4.25 -32.62 25.27
CA LEU A 69 -3.75 -31.36 25.83
C LEU A 69 -4.72 -30.21 25.49
N LYS A 70 -5.16 -29.48 26.53
CA LYS A 70 -5.97 -28.25 26.38
C LYS A 70 -5.19 -27.10 25.74
N GLU A 71 -3.87 -27.10 25.92
CA GLU A 71 -2.96 -26.06 25.46
C GLU A 71 -1.95 -26.61 24.46
N VAL A 72 -1.63 -25.81 23.46
CA VAL A 72 -0.57 -26.04 22.49
C VAL A 72 0.56 -25.07 22.79
N GLU A 73 1.76 -25.59 22.99
CA GLU A 73 2.98 -24.78 23.07
C GLU A 73 3.61 -24.76 21.68
N ILE A 74 3.82 -23.55 21.13
CA ILE A 74 4.45 -23.39 19.83
C ILE A 74 5.97 -23.45 19.99
N ARG A 75 6.63 -24.42 19.36
CA ARG A 75 8.10 -24.54 19.38
C ARG A 75 8.72 -23.89 18.16
N GLU A 76 9.99 -23.49 18.29
CA GLU A 76 10.78 -22.94 17.17
C GLU A 76 10.77 -23.89 15.96
N GLU A 77 10.97 -25.20 16.21
CA GLU A 77 10.99 -26.23 15.17
C GLU A 77 9.67 -26.35 14.38
N ASP A 78 8.54 -25.99 15.01
CA ASP A 78 7.21 -26.09 14.39
C ASP A 78 6.90 -24.89 13.46
N VAL A 79 7.51 -23.72 13.71
CA VAL A 79 7.19 -22.49 12.98
C VAL A 79 8.32 -22.00 12.07
N LYS A 80 9.54 -22.50 12.24
CA LYS A 80 10.70 -22.01 11.48
C LYS A 80 10.48 -22.04 9.97
N GLU A 81 10.16 -23.21 9.41
CA GLU A 81 9.93 -23.34 7.96
C GLU A 81 8.69 -22.53 7.50
N LEU A 82 7.67 -22.43 8.35
CA LEU A 82 6.46 -21.65 8.04
C LEU A 82 6.77 -20.14 7.97
N LEU A 83 7.61 -19.64 8.87
CA LEU A 83 8.05 -18.25 8.91
C LEU A 83 8.98 -17.93 7.73
N ASP A 84 9.91 -18.83 7.39
CA ASP A 84 10.80 -18.65 6.23
C ASP A 84 9.98 -18.61 4.93
N ASN A 85 8.95 -19.47 4.80
CA ASN A 85 8.02 -19.44 3.66
C ASN A 85 7.18 -18.15 3.65
N LEU A 86 6.69 -17.70 4.81
CA LEU A 86 5.95 -16.45 4.92
C LEU A 86 6.81 -15.25 4.48
N GLU A 87 8.11 -15.25 4.77
CA GLU A 87 9.03 -14.19 4.32
C GLU A 87 9.01 -14.06 2.79
N LEU A 88 9.17 -15.19 2.08
CA LEU A 88 9.12 -15.23 0.61
C LEU A 88 7.75 -14.75 0.10
N GLU A 89 6.67 -15.17 0.75
CA GLU A 89 5.31 -14.77 0.40
C GLU A 89 5.08 -13.26 0.58
N LEU A 90 5.66 -12.65 1.61
CA LEU A 90 5.60 -11.20 1.85
C LEU A 90 6.37 -10.45 0.76
N LEU A 91 7.58 -10.90 0.42
CA LEU A 91 8.40 -10.31 -0.65
C LEU A 91 7.68 -10.31 -2.00
N GLU A 92 7.07 -11.44 -2.37
CA GLU A 92 6.27 -11.57 -3.59
C GLU A 92 5.02 -10.66 -3.61
N SER A 93 4.57 -10.23 -2.43
CA SER A 93 3.44 -9.30 -2.26
C SER A 93 3.88 -7.82 -2.23
N ASP A 94 5.10 -7.51 -2.70
CA ASP A 94 5.70 -6.18 -2.71
C ASP A 94 5.90 -5.58 -1.30
N VAL A 95 6.16 -6.45 -0.31
CA VAL A 95 6.72 -6.02 0.99
C VAL A 95 8.25 -5.89 0.84
N SER A 96 8.84 -4.83 1.39
CA SER A 96 10.30 -4.66 1.35
C SER A 96 11.01 -5.69 2.21
N LEU A 97 12.25 -6.05 1.84
CA LEU A 97 13.03 -7.05 2.57
C LEU A 97 13.24 -6.70 4.04
N GLU A 98 13.53 -5.42 4.32
CA GLU A 98 13.67 -4.92 5.69
C GLU A 98 12.40 -5.17 6.51
N VAL A 99 11.24 -4.91 5.91
CA VAL A 99 9.94 -5.02 6.58
C VAL A 99 9.49 -6.47 6.69
N SER A 100 9.75 -7.31 5.68
CA SER A 100 9.47 -8.74 5.77
C SER A 100 10.27 -9.37 6.91
N GLN A 101 11.57 -9.08 6.99
CA GLN A 101 12.45 -9.58 8.06
C GLN A 101 11.97 -9.13 9.44
N GLU A 102 11.60 -7.86 9.60
CA GLU A 102 11.06 -7.34 10.86
C GLU A 102 9.74 -8.03 11.26
N ILE A 103 8.83 -8.24 10.30
CA ILE A 103 7.57 -8.96 10.54
C ILE A 103 7.87 -10.38 11.03
N ILE A 104 8.76 -11.09 10.33
CA ILE A 104 9.11 -12.48 10.67
C ILE A 104 9.78 -12.58 12.04
N GLU A 105 10.70 -11.68 12.36
CA GLU A 105 11.36 -11.64 13.67
C GLU A 105 10.36 -11.38 14.80
N LYS A 106 9.48 -10.39 14.64
CA LYS A 106 8.42 -10.09 15.61
C LYS A 106 7.46 -11.26 15.79
N LEU A 107 7.02 -11.89 14.71
CA LEU A 107 6.15 -13.07 14.77
C LEU A 107 6.84 -14.24 15.46
N ARG A 108 8.12 -14.50 15.16
CA ARG A 108 8.90 -15.54 15.86
C ARG A 108 8.90 -15.29 17.36
N ASN A 109 9.24 -14.08 17.79
CA ASN A 109 9.30 -13.69 19.21
C ASN A 109 7.93 -13.77 19.90
N GLU A 110 6.85 -13.48 19.19
CA GLU A 110 5.49 -13.54 19.73
C GLU A 110 4.90 -14.96 19.76
N LEU A 111 5.30 -15.83 18.84
CA LEU A 111 4.74 -17.17 18.70
C LEU A 111 5.53 -18.20 19.52
N VAL A 112 6.86 -18.19 19.47
CA VAL A 112 7.68 -19.24 20.06
C VAL A 112 7.63 -19.22 21.59
N GLY A 113 7.35 -20.38 22.19
CA GLY A 113 7.13 -20.54 23.63
C GLY A 113 5.74 -20.08 24.10
N ALA A 114 4.88 -19.56 23.22
CA ALA A 114 3.52 -19.22 23.57
C ALA A 114 2.71 -20.50 23.85
N LYS A 115 2.05 -20.53 25.01
CA LYS A 115 1.07 -21.55 25.38
C LYS A 115 -0.32 -21.02 25.12
N ILE A 116 -1.03 -21.63 24.19
CA ILE A 116 -2.32 -21.14 23.71
C ILE A 116 -3.36 -22.25 23.83
N GLU A 117 -4.53 -21.92 24.37
CA GLU A 117 -5.68 -22.82 24.38
C GLU A 117 -6.01 -23.23 22.94
N LYS A 118 -6.16 -24.53 22.69
CA LYS A 118 -6.38 -25.08 21.34
C LYS A 118 -7.59 -24.44 20.63
N GLU A 119 -8.63 -24.12 21.38
CA GLU A 119 -9.86 -23.49 20.89
C GLU A 119 -9.65 -22.04 20.41
N LYS A 120 -8.66 -21.33 20.97
CA LYS A 120 -8.34 -19.93 20.65
C LYS A 120 -7.12 -19.78 19.73
N LEU A 121 -6.52 -20.89 19.30
CA LEU A 121 -5.25 -20.87 18.57
C LEU A 121 -5.30 -20.00 17.31
N ASN A 122 -6.35 -20.16 16.49
CA ASN A 122 -6.51 -19.40 15.25
C ASN A 122 -6.64 -17.90 15.51
N GLU A 123 -7.55 -17.51 16.41
CA GLU A 123 -7.79 -16.11 16.78
C GLU A 123 -6.54 -15.47 17.38
N THR A 124 -5.86 -16.18 18.29
CA THR A 124 -4.64 -15.68 18.95
C THR A 124 -3.52 -15.41 17.94
N ILE A 125 -3.31 -16.30 16.96
CA ILE A 125 -2.30 -16.10 15.92
C ILE A 125 -2.68 -14.91 15.03
N LYS A 126 -3.94 -14.80 14.62
CA LYS A 126 -4.42 -13.65 13.85
C LYS A 126 -4.22 -12.33 14.59
N GLU A 127 -4.54 -12.28 15.88
CA GLU A 127 -4.30 -11.10 16.71
C GLU A 127 -2.82 -10.72 16.79
N LYS A 128 -1.93 -11.71 16.95
CA LYS A 128 -0.48 -11.50 16.92
C LYS A 128 -0.01 -10.94 15.58
N ILE A 129 -0.52 -11.46 14.45
CA ILE A 129 -0.21 -10.92 13.13
C ILE A 129 -0.74 -9.48 13.00
N LYS A 130 -2.01 -9.22 13.35
CA LYS A 130 -2.59 -7.87 13.31
C LYS A 130 -1.75 -6.88 14.12
N LYS A 131 -1.37 -7.25 15.35
CA LYS A 131 -0.50 -6.45 16.22
C LYS A 131 0.84 -6.15 15.54
N THR A 132 1.53 -7.16 15.01
CA THR A 132 2.81 -6.99 14.30
C THR A 132 2.67 -6.04 13.11
N LEU A 133 1.64 -6.20 12.28
CA LEU A 133 1.40 -5.34 11.13
C LEU A 133 1.13 -3.88 11.54
N VAL A 134 0.37 -3.66 12.62
CA VAL A 134 0.14 -2.33 13.16
C VAL A 134 1.45 -1.68 13.60
N GLU A 135 2.27 -2.37 14.40
CA GLU A 135 3.55 -1.84 14.88
C GLU A 135 4.50 -1.45 13.73
N VAL A 136 4.52 -2.26 12.67
CA VAL A 136 5.34 -1.99 11.48
C VAL A 136 4.87 -0.73 10.74
N MET A 137 3.56 -0.55 10.60
CA MET A 137 2.97 0.59 9.89
C MET A 137 2.89 1.88 10.71
N GLU A 138 2.82 1.79 12.04
CA GLU A 138 2.46 2.91 12.91
C GLU A 138 3.54 3.99 12.95
N ARG A 139 3.20 5.18 12.48
CA ARG A 139 4.04 6.38 12.52
C ARG A 139 3.24 7.56 13.08
N LYS A 140 3.92 8.69 13.27
CA LYS A 140 3.27 9.94 13.70
C LYS A 140 2.10 10.24 12.77
N ARG A 141 0.89 10.23 13.33
CA ARG A 141 -0.34 10.59 12.61
C ARG A 141 -0.31 12.08 12.27
N LEU A 142 -0.65 12.39 11.04
CA LEU A 142 -0.87 13.75 10.57
C LEU A 142 -2.16 13.74 9.74
N ASP A 143 -3.16 14.48 10.21
CA ASP A 143 -4.43 14.70 9.52
C ASP A 143 -4.41 16.12 8.96
N ILE A 144 -4.58 16.26 7.64
CA ILE A 144 -4.55 17.55 6.96
C ILE A 144 -5.69 18.45 7.46
N VAL A 145 -6.87 17.90 7.74
CA VAL A 145 -8.01 18.68 8.25
C VAL A 145 -7.68 19.26 9.61
N GLU A 146 -7.15 18.43 10.52
CA GLU A 146 -6.73 18.87 11.86
C GLU A 146 -5.60 19.90 11.76
N TYR A 147 -4.62 19.66 10.89
CA TYR A 147 -3.51 20.56 10.65
C TYR A 147 -4.00 21.96 10.22
N VAL A 148 -4.92 22.03 9.25
CA VAL A 148 -5.48 23.32 8.79
C VAL A 148 -6.28 24.03 9.89
N LYS A 149 -6.96 23.31 10.80
CA LYS A 149 -7.68 23.91 11.93
C LYS A 149 -6.76 24.55 12.96
N LEU A 150 -5.59 23.95 13.20
CA LEU A 150 -4.71 24.30 14.31
C LEU A 150 -3.58 25.27 13.95
N HIS A 151 -3.32 25.51 12.66
CA HIS A 151 -2.20 26.32 12.20
C HIS A 151 -2.64 27.68 11.62
N GLU A 152 -1.68 28.59 11.51
CA GLU A 152 -1.89 29.92 10.93
C GLU A 152 -2.30 29.82 9.44
N LYS A 153 -3.31 30.60 9.07
CA LYS A 153 -3.92 30.58 7.73
C LYS A 153 -3.32 31.68 6.84
N PRO A 154 -3.23 31.47 5.51
CA PRO A 154 -3.59 30.25 4.80
C PRO A 154 -2.51 29.16 4.94
N VAL A 155 -2.93 27.92 5.20
CA VAL A 155 -2.04 26.76 5.18
C VAL A 155 -1.72 26.40 3.74
N LYS A 156 -0.43 26.37 3.38
CA LYS A 156 0.08 26.04 2.05
C LYS A 156 0.43 24.56 1.98
N ILE A 157 -0.25 23.81 1.13
CA ILE A 157 -0.02 22.38 0.94
C ILE A 157 0.52 22.14 -0.48
N LEU A 158 1.77 21.69 -0.56
CA LEU A 158 2.45 21.36 -1.81
C LEU A 158 2.28 19.87 -2.14
N PHE A 159 1.64 19.56 -3.25
CA PHE A 159 1.47 18.18 -3.72
C PHE A 159 2.50 17.87 -4.79
N LEU A 160 3.25 16.78 -4.61
CA LEU A 160 4.29 16.35 -5.53
C LEU A 160 4.24 14.82 -5.77
N GLY A 161 4.97 14.35 -6.77
CA GLY A 161 5.00 12.93 -7.16
C GLY A 161 5.05 12.73 -8.66
N ILE A 162 5.23 11.49 -9.11
CA ILE A 162 5.42 11.17 -10.53
C ILE A 162 4.17 11.40 -11.40
N ASN A 163 4.33 11.26 -12.71
CA ASN A 163 3.21 11.28 -13.66
C ASN A 163 2.27 10.10 -13.43
N GLY A 164 0.96 10.32 -13.60
CA GLY A 164 -0.04 9.25 -13.50
C GLY A 164 -0.45 8.90 -12.06
N ALA A 165 0.26 9.41 -11.04
CA ALA A 165 0.02 9.06 -9.64
C ALA A 165 -1.29 9.58 -9.02
N GLY A 166 -2.11 10.31 -9.78
CA GLY A 166 -3.40 10.82 -9.30
C GLY A 166 -3.36 12.15 -8.52
N LYS A 167 -2.26 12.92 -8.58
CA LYS A 167 -2.09 14.22 -7.88
C LYS A 167 -3.30 15.14 -7.98
N THR A 168 -3.69 15.57 -9.18
CA THR A 168 -4.77 16.52 -9.40
C THR A 168 -6.12 16.02 -8.86
N THR A 169 -6.42 14.72 -9.04
CA THR A 169 -7.62 14.11 -8.47
C THR A 169 -7.55 14.11 -6.94
N THR A 170 -6.43 13.69 -6.35
CA THR A 170 -6.21 13.70 -4.90
C THR A 170 -6.37 15.09 -4.31
N ILE A 171 -5.84 16.13 -4.96
CA ILE A 171 -6.02 17.53 -4.56
C ILE A 171 -7.50 17.89 -4.51
N ALA A 172 -8.29 17.49 -5.50
CA ALA A 172 -9.73 17.73 -5.50
C ALA A 172 -10.44 16.98 -4.35
N LYS A 173 -10.02 15.76 -4.01
CA LYS A 173 -10.57 15.02 -2.85
C LYS A 173 -10.23 15.69 -1.52
N ILE A 174 -8.97 16.12 -1.34
CA ILE A 174 -8.54 16.87 -0.16
C ILE A 174 -9.33 18.19 -0.05
N ALA A 175 -9.53 18.90 -1.17
CA ALA A 175 -10.32 20.12 -1.20
C ALA A 175 -11.76 19.88 -0.73
N LYS A 176 -12.43 18.86 -1.27
CA LYS A 176 -13.78 18.47 -0.87
C LYS A 176 -13.84 18.17 0.63
N MET A 177 -12.90 17.39 1.15
CA MET A 177 -12.82 17.06 2.58
C MET A 177 -12.61 18.28 3.48
N LEU A 178 -11.78 19.24 3.06
CA LEU A 178 -11.60 20.51 3.77
C LEU A 178 -12.87 21.37 3.73
N MET A 179 -13.55 21.43 2.59
CA MET A 179 -14.81 22.15 2.42
C MET A 179 -15.95 21.55 3.23
N ASP A 180 -16.01 20.22 3.34
CA ASP A 180 -16.96 19.52 4.21
C ASP A 180 -16.72 19.79 5.71
N ASN A 181 -15.57 20.39 6.03
CA ASN A 181 -15.23 20.91 7.36
C ASN A 181 -15.31 22.45 7.43
N ASP A 182 -16.14 23.06 6.59
CA ASP A 182 -16.41 24.51 6.52
C ASP A 182 -15.18 25.38 6.23
N MET A 183 -14.16 24.82 5.57
CA MET A 183 -12.94 25.55 5.20
C MET A 183 -12.98 26.04 3.76
N ARG A 184 -12.48 27.25 3.56
CA ARG A 184 -12.29 27.86 2.24
C ARG A 184 -10.95 27.43 1.67
N VAL A 185 -10.97 26.98 0.43
CA VAL A 185 -9.79 26.46 -0.28
C VAL A 185 -9.59 27.24 -1.58
N VAL A 186 -8.33 27.39 -2.01
CA VAL A 186 -7.95 27.87 -3.34
C VAL A 186 -6.94 26.91 -3.97
N PHE A 187 -7.02 26.71 -5.29
CA PHE A 187 -6.07 25.91 -6.04
C PHE A 187 -5.01 26.80 -6.70
N ALA A 188 -3.75 26.35 -6.66
CA ALA A 188 -2.68 26.86 -7.51
C ALA A 188 -2.36 25.82 -8.58
N ALA A 189 -2.66 26.12 -9.84
CA ALA A 189 -2.38 25.27 -10.99
C ALA A 189 -0.92 25.43 -11.42
N SER A 190 0.00 24.89 -10.61
CA SER A 190 1.44 25.02 -10.81
C SER A 190 2.04 23.97 -11.76
N ASP A 191 1.26 23.02 -12.32
CA ASP A 191 1.65 22.25 -13.51
C ASP A 191 1.48 23.11 -14.78
N THR A 192 2.38 24.08 -14.97
CA THR A 192 2.27 25.08 -16.05
C THR A 192 2.70 24.56 -17.42
N PHE A 193 3.31 23.37 -17.49
CA PHE A 193 3.83 22.76 -18.71
C PHE A 193 2.89 21.73 -19.32
N ARG A 194 1.74 21.46 -18.71
CA ARG A 194 0.73 20.56 -19.25
C ARG A 194 -0.62 21.27 -19.32
N ALA A 195 -0.98 21.76 -20.52
CA ALA A 195 -2.25 22.45 -20.73
C ALA A 195 -3.46 21.62 -20.24
N ALA A 196 -3.45 20.31 -20.57
CA ALA A 196 -4.48 19.38 -20.10
C ALA A 196 -4.53 19.22 -18.56
N ALA A 197 -3.42 19.43 -17.84
CA ALA A 197 -3.42 19.38 -16.37
C ALA A 197 -4.11 20.63 -15.78
N ILE A 198 -3.86 21.81 -16.36
CA ILE A 198 -4.56 23.04 -16.00
C ILE A 198 -6.07 22.89 -16.26
N GLU A 199 -6.46 22.39 -17.43
CA GLU A 199 -7.87 22.13 -17.75
C GLU A 199 -8.50 21.12 -16.77
N GLN A 200 -7.78 20.05 -16.42
CA GLN A 200 -8.26 19.04 -15.48
C GLN A 200 -8.54 19.63 -14.09
N ILE A 201 -7.61 20.42 -13.52
CA ILE A 201 -7.84 21.04 -12.21
C ILE A 201 -8.96 22.07 -12.26
N GLU A 202 -9.16 22.77 -13.39
CA GLU A 202 -10.28 23.68 -13.58
C GLU A 202 -11.63 22.96 -13.64
N VAL A 203 -11.70 21.78 -14.25
CA VAL A 203 -12.93 20.96 -14.23
C VAL A 203 -13.30 20.58 -12.79
N HIS A 204 -12.33 20.14 -11.99
CA HIS A 204 -12.57 19.85 -10.57
C HIS A 204 -12.99 21.11 -9.80
N ALA A 205 -12.30 22.22 -10.02
CA ALA A 205 -12.59 23.48 -9.36
C ALA A 205 -13.99 24.00 -9.67
N ASN A 206 -14.41 23.95 -10.94
CA ASN A 206 -15.77 24.33 -11.34
C ASN A 206 -16.85 23.44 -10.69
N ARG A 207 -16.59 22.13 -10.58
CA ARG A 207 -17.51 21.20 -9.89
C ARG A 207 -17.61 21.48 -8.39
N LEU A 208 -16.49 21.87 -7.76
CA LEU A 208 -16.42 22.14 -6.33
C LEU A 208 -16.72 23.61 -5.96
N GLY A 209 -16.80 24.53 -6.93
CA GLY A 209 -16.92 25.97 -6.67
C GLY A 209 -15.64 26.59 -6.09
N VAL A 210 -14.47 26.01 -6.37
CA VAL A 210 -13.18 26.46 -5.86
C VAL A 210 -12.51 27.42 -6.85
N LYS A 211 -11.86 28.47 -6.35
CA LYS A 211 -11.07 29.37 -7.20
C LYS A 211 -9.77 28.69 -7.63
N VAL A 212 -9.45 28.76 -8.93
CA VAL A 212 -8.13 28.41 -9.47
C VAL A 212 -7.32 29.66 -9.77
N ILE A 213 -6.08 29.66 -9.30
CA ILE A 213 -5.03 30.60 -9.67
C ILE A 213 -4.13 29.90 -10.68
N LYS A 214 -4.03 30.49 -11.86
CA LYS A 214 -3.28 29.97 -13.00
C LYS A 214 -2.67 31.11 -13.80
N LYS A 215 -1.66 30.80 -14.62
CA LYS A 215 -1.05 31.70 -15.58
C LYS A 215 -1.01 31.05 -16.96
N ASP A 216 -0.51 31.79 -17.93
CA ASP A 216 -0.27 31.28 -19.28
C ASP A 216 0.65 30.06 -19.27
N TYR A 217 0.44 29.17 -20.22
CA TYR A 217 1.24 27.96 -20.40
C TYR A 217 2.74 28.28 -20.48
N GLY A 218 3.57 27.49 -19.79
CA GLY A 218 5.01 27.69 -19.70
C GLY A 218 5.46 28.78 -18.72
N SER A 219 4.53 29.40 -17.98
CA SER A 219 4.87 30.32 -16.89
C SER A 219 5.64 29.63 -15.76
N ASP A 220 6.39 30.39 -14.97
CA ASP A 220 7.07 29.87 -13.77
C ASP A 220 6.06 29.33 -12.74
N PRO A 221 6.08 28.02 -12.43
CA PRO A 221 5.18 27.41 -11.43
C PRO A 221 5.22 28.05 -10.05
N THR A 222 6.40 28.53 -9.63
CA THR A 222 6.56 29.21 -8.33
C THR A 222 5.76 30.51 -8.30
N SER A 223 5.71 31.22 -9.44
CA SER A 223 4.97 32.48 -9.54
C SER A 223 3.45 32.27 -9.44
N VAL A 224 2.92 31.14 -9.90
CA VAL A 224 1.49 30.78 -9.76
C VAL A 224 1.15 30.54 -8.29
N ALA A 225 1.99 29.75 -7.59
CA ALA A 225 1.81 29.49 -6.17
C ALA A 225 1.91 30.78 -5.33
N TYR A 226 2.83 31.69 -5.70
CA TYR A 226 2.96 32.99 -5.04
C TYR A 226 1.70 33.85 -5.17
N ASP A 227 1.11 33.91 -6.37
CA ASP A 227 -0.13 34.64 -6.58
C ASP A 227 -1.31 34.01 -5.83
N ALA A 228 -1.31 32.69 -5.67
CA ALA A 228 -2.31 32.00 -4.84
C ALA A 228 -2.19 32.34 -3.36
N VAL A 229 -0.97 32.50 -2.84
CA VAL A 229 -0.74 33.00 -1.47
C VAL A 229 -1.30 34.42 -1.31
N ASN A 230 -1.06 35.32 -2.26
CA ASN A 230 -1.56 36.68 -2.21
C ASN A 230 -3.10 36.73 -2.28
N TYR A 231 -3.70 35.94 -3.18
CA TYR A 231 -5.14 35.81 -3.28
C TYR A 231 -5.75 35.29 -1.98
N ALA A 232 -5.21 34.20 -1.42
CA ALA A 232 -5.70 33.59 -0.20
C ALA A 232 -5.67 34.55 0.98
N ARG A 233 -4.59 35.32 1.15
CA ARG A 233 -4.48 36.35 2.19
C ARG A 233 -5.52 37.45 2.02
N ALA A 234 -5.71 37.95 0.79
CA ALA A 234 -6.68 39.01 0.51
C ALA A 234 -8.15 38.58 0.71
N HIS A 235 -8.45 37.29 0.55
CA HIS A 235 -9.80 36.75 0.64
C HIS A 235 -10.07 35.94 1.93
N GLY A 236 -9.05 35.82 2.81
CA GLY A 236 -9.11 35.09 4.07
C GLY A 236 -9.22 33.57 3.94
N THR A 237 -8.78 32.99 2.83
CA THR A 237 -8.85 31.54 2.58
C THR A 237 -8.09 30.73 3.65
N ASP A 238 -8.60 29.55 4.00
CA ASP A 238 -8.01 28.72 5.05
C ASP A 238 -6.83 27.87 4.55
N ALA A 239 -6.91 27.35 3.32
CA ALA A 239 -5.87 26.53 2.72
C ALA A 239 -5.63 26.82 1.23
N ILE A 240 -4.39 26.62 0.79
CA ILE A 240 -3.95 26.66 -0.61
C ILE A 240 -3.45 25.26 -0.98
N LEU A 241 -4.04 24.66 -2.00
CA LEU A 241 -3.57 23.38 -2.55
C LEU A 241 -2.80 23.63 -3.84
N ILE A 242 -1.51 23.32 -3.82
CA ILE A 242 -0.57 23.60 -4.92
C ILE A 242 -0.36 22.31 -5.71
N ASP A 243 -0.88 22.27 -6.94
CA ASP A 243 -0.71 21.14 -7.86
C ASP A 243 0.54 21.34 -8.70
N THR A 244 1.58 20.53 -8.48
CA THR A 244 2.82 20.61 -9.26
C THR A 244 2.82 19.64 -10.43
N ALA A 245 3.71 19.91 -11.39
CA ALA A 245 3.99 18.94 -12.45
C ALA A 245 4.44 17.59 -11.88
N GLY A 246 4.04 16.50 -12.55
CA GLY A 246 4.59 15.18 -12.30
C GLY A 246 5.82 14.91 -13.13
N ARG A 247 6.92 14.46 -12.52
CA ARG A 247 8.07 13.85 -13.22
C ARG A 247 8.78 12.87 -12.29
N GLN A 248 9.65 12.05 -12.88
CA GLN A 248 10.52 11.14 -12.15
C GLN A 248 11.46 11.92 -11.23
N GLU A 249 11.84 11.30 -10.11
CA GLU A 249 12.80 11.80 -9.11
C GLU A 249 14.18 12.10 -9.69
N THR A 250 14.56 11.43 -10.79
CA THR A 250 15.80 11.68 -11.53
C THR A 250 15.78 12.96 -12.37
N ASN A 251 14.64 13.65 -12.48
CA ASN A 251 14.53 14.89 -13.24
C ASN A 251 15.06 16.09 -12.45
N ILE A 252 16.32 16.46 -12.71
CA ILE A 252 17.00 17.58 -12.05
C ILE A 252 16.23 18.90 -12.16
N ASN A 253 15.59 19.18 -13.30
CA ASN A 253 14.83 20.41 -13.49
C ASN A 253 13.61 20.47 -12.56
N LEU A 254 12.86 19.36 -12.42
CA LEU A 254 11.76 19.28 -11.46
C LEU A 254 12.26 19.48 -10.03
N ILE A 255 13.34 18.80 -9.64
CA ILE A 255 13.87 18.93 -8.28
C ILE A 255 14.28 20.37 -7.98
N ASN A 256 14.95 21.05 -8.92
CA ASN A 256 15.32 22.46 -8.77
C ASN A 256 14.10 23.38 -8.66
N GLU A 257 13.03 23.10 -9.42
CA GLU A 257 11.76 23.83 -9.34
C GLU A 257 11.08 23.64 -7.98
N LEU A 258 11.00 22.40 -7.48
CA LEU A 258 10.45 22.10 -6.16
C LEU A 258 11.27 22.74 -5.04
N LYS A 259 12.62 22.71 -5.12
CA LYS A 259 13.50 23.42 -4.17
C LYS A 259 13.29 24.93 -4.20
N LYS A 260 13.02 25.51 -5.38
CA LYS A 260 12.68 26.93 -5.51
C LYS A 260 11.34 27.23 -4.85
N MET A 261 10.32 26.39 -5.06
CA MET A 261 9.03 26.53 -4.38
C MET A 261 9.17 26.43 -2.87
N ASP A 262 9.91 25.45 -2.35
CA ASP A 262 10.16 25.28 -0.92
C ASP A 262 10.78 26.55 -0.30
N ARG A 263 11.77 27.15 -0.97
CA ARG A 263 12.41 28.40 -0.53
C ARG A 263 11.50 29.63 -0.58
N VAL A 264 10.72 29.78 -1.66
CA VAL A 264 9.95 31.01 -1.94
C VAL A 264 8.57 30.98 -1.29
N ILE A 265 7.86 29.87 -1.43
CA ILE A 265 6.50 29.69 -0.93
C ILE A 265 6.50 29.26 0.54
N LYS A 266 7.52 28.50 0.96
CA LYS A 266 7.62 27.87 2.28
C LYS A 266 6.33 27.10 2.60
N PRO A 267 6.02 26.01 1.86
CA PRO A 267 4.84 25.19 2.14
C PRO A 267 4.83 24.72 3.59
N ASP A 268 3.67 24.68 4.22
CA ASP A 268 3.53 24.17 5.59
C ASP A 268 3.44 22.64 5.60
N LEU A 269 2.96 22.04 4.50
CA LEU A 269 2.97 20.59 4.26
C LEU A 269 3.43 20.28 2.84
N LYS A 270 4.34 19.32 2.71
CA LYS A 270 4.80 18.73 1.45
C LYS A 270 4.30 17.29 1.37
N VAL A 271 3.35 17.04 0.49
CA VAL A 271 2.62 15.76 0.39
C VAL A 271 3.00 15.05 -0.90
N TYR A 272 3.57 13.86 -0.78
CA TYR A 272 3.83 12.99 -1.92
C TYR A 272 2.58 12.19 -2.26
N VAL A 273 2.16 12.19 -3.52
CA VAL A 273 1.07 11.34 -4.01
C VAL A 273 1.66 10.23 -4.86
N GLY A 274 1.42 8.99 -4.46
CA GLY A 274 1.97 7.78 -5.08
C GLY A 274 0.92 6.71 -5.34
N GLU A 275 1.19 5.80 -6.27
CA GLU A 275 0.30 4.68 -6.58
C GLU A 275 0.70 3.44 -5.77
N SER A 276 -0.22 2.82 -5.04
CA SER A 276 0.10 1.62 -4.25
C SER A 276 0.55 0.45 -5.15
N ILE A 277 -0.01 0.35 -6.35
CA ILE A 277 0.25 -0.74 -7.30
C ILE A 277 1.68 -0.81 -7.84
N THR A 278 2.51 0.23 -7.65
CA THR A 278 3.88 0.27 -8.21
C THR A 278 4.92 -0.41 -7.31
N GLY A 279 4.54 -0.89 -6.13
CA GLY A 279 5.42 -1.72 -5.32
C GLY A 279 6.62 -0.96 -4.77
N ASN A 280 7.79 -1.62 -4.82
CA ASN A 280 9.05 -1.06 -4.34
C ASN A 280 9.49 0.21 -5.08
N ALA A 281 9.05 0.43 -6.32
CA ALA A 281 9.36 1.66 -7.06
C ALA A 281 8.80 2.90 -6.34
N LEU A 282 7.62 2.79 -5.70
CA LEU A 282 7.08 3.88 -4.90
C LEU A 282 7.98 4.21 -3.71
N ILE A 283 8.51 3.19 -3.04
CA ILE A 283 9.37 3.34 -1.87
C ILE A 283 10.64 4.11 -2.25
N GLU A 284 11.27 3.73 -3.36
CA GLU A 284 12.45 4.42 -3.90
C GLU A 284 12.17 5.87 -4.29
N GLN A 285 11.04 6.11 -4.96
CA GLN A 285 10.61 7.46 -5.32
C GLN A 285 10.41 8.34 -4.09
N VAL A 286 9.63 7.88 -3.11
CA VAL A 286 9.37 8.62 -1.87
C VAL A 286 10.69 8.89 -1.14
N ALA A 287 11.57 7.89 -1.01
CA ALA A 287 12.87 8.06 -0.37
C ALA A 287 13.76 9.09 -1.11
N SER A 288 13.72 9.10 -2.43
CA SER A 288 14.48 10.05 -3.25
C SER A 288 13.97 11.49 -3.10
N PHE A 289 12.65 11.70 -3.28
CA PHE A 289 12.06 13.02 -3.08
C PHE A 289 12.22 13.51 -1.63
N ASN A 290 12.07 12.64 -0.64
CA ASN A 290 12.26 13.01 0.77
C ASN A 290 13.69 13.51 1.03
N ARG A 291 14.69 12.87 0.43
CA ARG A 291 16.10 13.30 0.52
C ARG A 291 16.34 14.66 -0.14
N GLU A 292 15.70 14.92 -1.28
CA GLU A 292 15.95 16.13 -2.07
C GLU A 292 15.20 17.37 -1.57
N ILE A 293 13.96 17.21 -1.10
CA ILE A 293 13.09 18.34 -0.74
C ILE A 293 12.44 18.23 0.64
N GLY A 294 12.49 17.06 1.28
CA GLY A 294 11.72 16.75 2.49
C GLY A 294 10.22 16.57 2.20
N ILE A 295 9.65 15.46 2.68
CA ILE A 295 8.22 15.15 2.55
C ILE A 295 7.65 14.96 3.97
N ASP A 296 6.51 15.59 4.23
CA ASP A 296 5.81 15.52 5.52
C ASP A 296 4.81 14.36 5.58
N GLY A 297 4.34 13.87 4.43
CA GLY A 297 3.49 12.69 4.35
C GLY A 297 3.23 12.17 2.94
N VAL A 298 2.76 10.92 2.87
CA VAL A 298 2.40 10.24 1.62
C VAL A 298 0.89 10.02 1.56
N ILE A 299 0.28 10.27 0.40
CA ILE A 299 -1.06 9.78 0.06
C ILE A 299 -0.91 8.65 -0.97
N LEU A 300 -1.40 7.45 -0.62
CA LEU A 300 -1.39 6.30 -1.50
C LEU A 300 -2.69 6.25 -2.30
N THR A 301 -2.61 6.23 -3.61
CA THR A 301 -3.76 6.12 -4.51
C THR A 301 -3.88 4.70 -5.08
N LYS A 302 -5.04 4.40 -5.65
CA LYS A 302 -5.35 3.12 -6.31
C LYS A 302 -5.21 1.92 -5.38
N LEU A 303 -5.46 2.11 -4.08
CA LEU A 303 -5.36 1.02 -3.10
C LEU A 303 -6.44 -0.04 -3.33
N ASP A 304 -7.59 0.35 -3.86
CA ASP A 304 -8.69 -0.52 -4.32
C ASP A 304 -8.23 -1.56 -5.34
N CYS A 305 -7.34 -1.15 -6.24
CA CYS A 305 -6.75 -1.98 -7.30
C CYS A 305 -5.51 -2.77 -6.86
N ASP A 306 -4.96 -2.52 -5.67
CA ASP A 306 -3.76 -3.19 -5.20
C ASP A 306 -4.10 -4.56 -4.58
N ALA A 307 -4.02 -5.61 -5.40
CA ALA A 307 -4.25 -6.98 -4.96
C ALA A 307 -3.11 -7.52 -4.07
N LYS A 308 -1.89 -6.99 -4.22
CA LYS A 308 -0.71 -7.46 -3.48
C LYS A 308 -0.65 -6.84 -2.09
N GLY A 309 -0.80 -5.52 -1.97
CA GLY A 309 -0.98 -4.85 -0.69
C GLY A 309 0.25 -4.74 0.21
N GLY A 310 1.43 -5.20 -0.20
CA GLY A 310 2.63 -5.11 0.62
C GLY A 310 3.25 -3.71 0.68
N THR A 311 2.95 -2.86 -0.31
CA THR A 311 3.50 -1.51 -0.41
C THR A 311 3.07 -0.63 0.77
N ILE A 312 1.80 -0.75 1.21
CA ILE A 312 1.29 0.00 2.36
C ILE A 312 1.99 -0.38 3.67
N LEU A 313 2.46 -1.62 3.80
CA LEU A 313 3.24 -2.08 4.95
C LEU A 313 4.65 -1.48 4.96
N SER A 314 5.18 -1.18 3.77
CA SER A 314 6.61 -0.91 3.58
C SER A 314 6.95 0.57 3.48
N VAL A 315 6.10 1.36 2.83
CA VAL A 315 6.40 2.77 2.51
C VAL A 315 6.72 3.58 3.77
N ALA A 316 5.93 3.45 4.84
CA ALA A 316 6.12 4.24 6.05
C ALA A 316 7.35 3.83 6.87
N LYS A 317 7.72 2.54 6.85
CA LYS A 317 8.91 2.03 7.55
C LYS A 317 10.18 2.37 6.79
N THR A 318 10.27 1.99 5.52
CA THR A 318 11.50 2.16 4.75
C THR A 318 11.82 3.64 4.45
N THR A 319 10.81 4.49 4.28
CA THR A 319 11.05 5.91 3.93
C THR A 319 11.10 6.84 5.16
N GLY A 320 10.59 6.38 6.30
CA GLY A 320 10.37 7.21 7.50
C GLY A 320 9.25 8.25 7.37
N VAL A 321 8.57 8.33 6.21
CA VAL A 321 7.51 9.30 5.94
C VAL A 321 6.15 8.67 6.26
N PRO A 322 5.27 9.33 7.06
CA PRO A 322 3.98 8.76 7.42
C PRO A 322 3.02 8.71 6.22
N VAL A 323 2.18 7.67 6.14
CA VAL A 323 1.04 7.65 5.23
C VAL A 323 -0.10 8.45 5.87
N LEU A 324 -0.61 9.45 5.16
CA LEU A 324 -1.66 10.35 5.64
C LEU A 324 -3.04 9.82 5.27
N TYR A 325 -3.23 9.48 3.99
CA TYR A 325 -4.51 9.04 3.43
C TYR A 325 -4.30 7.93 2.42
N VAL A 326 -5.37 7.17 2.19
CA VAL A 326 -5.46 6.15 1.15
C VAL A 326 -6.64 6.44 0.24
N GLY A 327 -6.38 6.55 -1.06
CA GLY A 327 -7.39 6.66 -2.10
C GLY A 327 -7.90 5.28 -2.50
N THR A 328 -9.22 5.10 -2.43
CA THR A 328 -9.91 3.80 -2.58
C THR A 328 -10.86 3.75 -3.76
N GLY A 329 -10.71 4.66 -4.72
CA GLY A 329 -11.61 4.81 -5.86
C GLY A 329 -11.45 6.15 -6.57
N GLN A 330 -12.43 6.55 -7.37
CA GLN A 330 -12.37 7.72 -8.26
C GLN A 330 -13.21 8.91 -7.77
N ASP A 331 -14.24 8.66 -6.96
CA ASP A 331 -15.13 9.70 -6.47
C ASP A 331 -14.41 10.56 -5.41
N TYR A 332 -14.96 11.74 -5.10
CA TYR A 332 -14.31 12.67 -4.16
C TYR A 332 -14.25 12.11 -2.74
N GLU A 333 -15.25 11.30 -2.39
CA GLU A 333 -15.41 10.62 -1.12
C GLU A 333 -14.49 9.37 -0.99
N ASP A 334 -13.92 8.90 -2.10
CA ASP A 334 -13.03 7.73 -2.13
C ASP A 334 -11.60 8.08 -1.68
N ILE A 335 -11.50 8.67 -0.49
CA ILE A 335 -10.25 8.92 0.24
C ILE A 335 -10.52 8.73 1.73
N GLU A 336 -9.69 7.91 2.38
CA GLU A 336 -9.81 7.64 3.81
C GLU A 336 -8.53 8.07 4.53
N LEU A 337 -8.67 8.59 5.75
CA LEU A 337 -7.52 8.78 6.62
C LEU A 337 -6.85 7.42 6.89
N PHE A 338 -5.52 7.38 6.83
CA PHE A 338 -4.78 6.15 7.08
C PHE A 338 -4.92 5.70 8.54
N ASP A 339 -5.29 4.45 8.71
CA ASP A 339 -5.42 3.79 10.01
C ASP A 339 -4.79 2.40 9.93
N ALA A 340 -3.63 2.24 10.59
CA ALA A 340 -2.88 0.99 10.60
C ALA A 340 -3.70 -0.20 11.13
N LYS A 341 -4.58 0.03 12.13
CA LYS A 341 -5.45 -1.02 12.69
C LYS A 341 -6.49 -1.45 11.67
N LYS A 342 -7.14 -0.49 11.01
CA LYS A 342 -8.12 -0.77 9.94
C LYS A 342 -7.47 -1.52 8.77
N ILE A 343 -6.24 -1.16 8.40
CA ILE A 343 -5.50 -1.85 7.33
C ILE A 343 -5.09 -3.27 7.77
N ALA A 344 -4.55 -3.45 8.97
CA ALA A 344 -4.21 -4.77 9.50
C ALA A 344 -5.45 -5.68 9.59
N GLU A 345 -6.58 -5.15 10.05
CA GLU A 345 -7.88 -5.85 10.07
C GLU A 345 -8.28 -6.30 8.67
N ARG A 346 -8.25 -5.38 7.68
CA ARG A 346 -8.56 -5.70 6.28
C ARG A 346 -7.64 -6.78 5.72
N ILE A 347 -6.36 -6.80 6.09
CA ILE A 347 -5.36 -7.75 5.59
C ILE A 347 -5.49 -9.15 6.23
N VAL A 348 -5.74 -9.22 7.53
CA VAL A 348 -5.73 -10.51 8.25
C VAL A 348 -7.10 -11.18 8.30
N GLY A 349 -8.19 -10.39 8.32
CA GLY A 349 -9.55 -10.90 8.51
C GLY A 349 -9.80 -11.22 9.97
#